data_AF-A0A3D5VEG4-F1
#
_entry.id   AF-A0A3D5VEG4-F1
#
_cell.length_a   1.000
_cell.length_b   1.000
_cell.length_c   1.000
_cell.angle_alpha   90.00
_cell.angle_beta   90.00
_cell.angle_gamma   90.00
#
_symmetry.space_group_name_H-M   'P 1'
#
loop_
_entity.id
_entity.type
_entity.pdbx_description
1 polymer ?
#
loop_
_entity_poly.entity_id
_entity_poly.type
_entity_poly.pdbx_seq_one_letter_code
_entity_poly.pdbx_strand_id
1 'polypeptide(L)'
;GMVDWGSDSVDKGKSCPGCGLTEVELRQNGRFGCGQCYQTWATLVNTIIGRVQGRTAHTGKIPRSAGERARAQREMGELKEKLQVAIREERFEDAARLR
;
A
#
# COMPACT_ATOMS: atom_id res chain seq x y z
N GLY A 1 1.69 -19.19 -18.01
CA GLY A 1 0.24 -19.37 -17.86
C GLY A 1 -0.44 -18.08 -18.22
N MET A 2 -1.53 -18.13 -18.99
CA MET A 2 -2.34 -16.96 -19.32
C MET A 2 -2.89 -16.37 -18.01
N VAL A 3 -2.79 -15.05 -17.84
CA VAL A 3 -3.32 -14.39 -16.65
C VAL A 3 -4.85 -14.51 -16.67
N ASP A 4 -5.46 -14.91 -15.56
CA ASP A 4 -6.92 -14.94 -15.45
C ASP A 4 -7.45 -13.52 -15.30
N TRP A 5 -7.98 -12.97 -16.41
CA TRP A 5 -8.50 -11.61 -16.47
C TRP A 5 -9.88 -11.46 -15.79
N GLY A 6 -10.50 -12.55 -15.35
CA GLY A 6 -11.83 -12.56 -14.73
C GLY A 6 -12.99 -12.18 -15.67
N SER A 7 -14.22 -12.40 -15.20
CA SER A 7 -15.48 -12.21 -15.93
C SER A 7 -16.18 -10.87 -15.65
N ASP A 8 -15.44 -9.82 -15.28
CA ASP A 8 -16.04 -8.49 -15.14
C ASP A 8 -16.57 -8.03 -16.50
N SER A 9 -17.73 -7.36 -16.52
CA SER A 9 -18.52 -7.03 -17.71
C SER A 9 -17.65 -6.42 -18.81
N VAL A 10 -17.31 -7.24 -19.81
CA VAL A 10 -16.52 -6.83 -20.97
C VAL A 10 -17.35 -5.84 -21.76
N ASP A 11 -16.87 -4.61 -21.86
CA ASP A 11 -17.52 -3.60 -22.68
C ASP A 11 -17.16 -3.92 -24.14
N LYS A 12 -18.07 -4.64 -24.83
CA LYS A 12 -17.86 -5.18 -26.19
C LYS A 12 -17.57 -4.10 -27.25
N GLY A 13 -17.63 -2.81 -26.89
CA GLY A 13 -17.29 -1.69 -27.77
C GLY A 13 -16.01 -0.92 -27.41
N LYS A 14 -15.32 -1.24 -26.31
CA LYS A 14 -14.09 -0.52 -25.96
C LYS A 14 -12.90 -1.02 -26.78
N SER A 15 -12.26 -0.09 -27.47
CA SER A 15 -11.02 -0.29 -28.21
C SER A 15 -10.02 0.83 -27.89
N CYS A 16 -8.73 0.52 -28.01
CA CYS A 16 -7.70 1.53 -27.82
C CYS A 16 -7.74 2.55 -28.98
N PRO A 17 -7.87 3.86 -28.71
CA PRO A 17 -7.92 4.86 -29.76
C PRO A 17 -6.61 4.98 -30.54
N GLY A 18 -5.49 4.51 -29.99
CA GLY A 18 -4.17 4.57 -30.63
C GLY A 18 -3.86 3.40 -31.58
N CYS A 19 -4.37 2.19 -31.30
CA CYS A 19 -4.02 0.99 -32.08
C CYS A 19 -5.19 0.05 -32.37
N GLY A 20 -6.42 0.41 -31.99
CA GLY A 20 -7.63 -0.38 -32.24
C GLY A 20 -7.80 -1.62 -31.37
N LEU A 21 -6.79 -2.02 -30.58
CA LEU A 21 -6.84 -3.22 -29.73
C LEU A 21 -8.08 -3.20 -28.81
N THR A 22 -8.91 -4.24 -28.92
CA THR A 22 -10.13 -4.39 -28.13
C THR A 22 -9.85 -5.03 -26.76
N GLU A 23 -10.80 -4.88 -25.84
CA GLU A 23 -10.70 -5.54 -24.52
C GLU A 23 -10.63 -7.07 -24.64
N VAL A 24 -11.38 -7.62 -25.60
CA VAL A 24 -11.44 -9.06 -25.86
C VAL A 24 -10.06 -9.58 -26.29
N GLU A 25 -9.43 -8.91 -27.26
CA GLU A 25 -8.09 -9.27 -27.74
C GLU A 25 -7.04 -9.12 -26.64
N LEU A 26 -7.14 -8.07 -25.81
CA LEU A 26 -6.24 -7.89 -24.67
C LEU A 26 -6.37 -9.05 -23.66
N ARG A 27 -7.60 -9.46 -23.33
CA ARG A 27 -7.83 -10.58 -22.40
C ARG A 27 -7.38 -11.92 -22.98
N GLN A 28 -7.53 -12.12 -24.29
CA GLN A 28 -7.09 -13.34 -24.98
C GLN A 28 -5.58 -13.43 -25.15
N ASN A 29 -4.91 -12.32 -25.50
CA ASN A 29 -3.49 -12.34 -25.84
C ASN A 29 -2.59 -11.89 -24.68
N GLY A 30 -3.15 -11.18 -23.70
CA GLY A 30 -2.44 -10.64 -22.53
C GLY A 30 -1.39 -9.59 -22.86
N ARG A 31 -1.43 -8.97 -24.06
CA ARG A 31 -0.41 -8.03 -24.56
C ARG A 31 -1.04 -6.73 -25.01
N PHE A 32 -0.38 -5.62 -24.67
CA PHE A 32 -0.72 -4.30 -25.18
C PHE A 32 -0.21 -4.08 -26.60
N GLY A 33 -0.90 -3.23 -27.35
CA GLY A 33 -0.53 -2.88 -28.74
C GLY A 33 0.27 -1.60 -28.88
N CYS A 34 0.07 -0.60 -28.00
CA CYS A 34 0.79 0.68 -28.03
C CYS A 34 0.88 1.32 -26.64
N GLY A 35 1.55 2.47 -26.53
CA GLY A 35 1.68 3.21 -25.27
C GLY A 35 0.35 3.70 -24.67
N GLN A 36 -0.63 4.06 -25.50
CA GLN A 36 -1.96 4.48 -25.01
C GLN A 36 -2.74 3.34 -24.34
N CYS A 37 -2.42 2.07 -24.64
CA CYS A 37 -3.07 0.92 -24.02
C CYS A 37 -2.94 0.92 -22.49
N TYR A 38 -1.84 1.44 -21.94
CA TYR A 38 -1.66 1.55 -20.48
C TYR A 38 -2.75 2.41 -19.83
N GLN A 39 -3.15 3.49 -20.51
CA GLN A 39 -4.18 4.41 -20.01
C GLN A 39 -5.58 3.89 -20.31
N THR A 40 -5.82 3.40 -21.54
CA THR A 40 -7.11 2.84 -21.96
C THR A 40 -7.58 1.72 -21.03
N TRP A 41 -6.65 0.86 -20.60
CA TRP A 41 -6.96 -0.34 -19.83
C TRP A 41 -6.52 -0.26 -18.37
N ALA A 42 -6.16 0.92 -17.87
CA ALA A 42 -5.60 1.12 -16.53
C ALA A 42 -6.44 0.44 -15.44
N THR A 43 -7.77 0.61 -15.48
CA THR A 43 -8.69 0.01 -14.50
C THR A 43 -8.62 -1.51 -14.50
N LEU A 44 -8.72 -2.13 -15.68
CA LEU A 44 -8.64 -3.58 -15.85
C LEU A 44 -7.28 -4.11 -15.35
N VAL A 45 -6.19 -3.45 -15.75
CA VAL A 45 -4.83 -3.86 -15.43
C VAL A 45 -4.55 -3.74 -13.93
N ASN A 46 -5.02 -2.67 -13.28
CA ASN A 46 -4.85 -2.49 -11.83
C ASN A 46 -5.57 -3.57 -11.02
N THR A 47 -6.76 -4.01 -11.44
CA THR A 47 -7.47 -5.14 -10.81
C THR A 47 -6.63 -6.41 -10.86
N ILE A 48 -6.02 -6.69 -12.01
CA ILE A 48 -5.20 -7.89 -12.21
C ILE A 48 -3.88 -7.81 -11.44
N ILE A 49 -3.19 -6.68 -11.48
CA ILE A 49 -1.96 -6.47 -10.68
C ILE A 49 -2.27 -6.67 -9.20
N GLY A 50 -3.40 -6.14 -8.71
CA GLY A 50 -3.86 -6.35 -7.34
C GLY A 50 -4.07 -7.83 -7.01
N ARG A 51 -4.72 -8.61 -7.89
CA ARG A 51 -4.93 -10.06 -7.68
C ARG A 51 -3.61 -10.85 -7.68
N VAL A 52 -2.69 -10.55 -8.59
CA VAL A 52 -1.44 -11.31 -8.77
C VAL A 52 -0.39 -10.94 -7.71
N GLN A 53 -0.24 -9.65 -7.40
CA GLN A 53 0.82 -9.16 -6.51
C GLN A 53 0.33 -8.90 -5.07
N GLY A 54 -0.97 -8.93 -4.81
CA GLY A 54 -1.59 -8.65 -3.51
C GLY A 54 -1.58 -7.17 -3.10
N ARG A 55 -0.67 -6.36 -3.65
CA ARG A 55 -0.61 -4.90 -3.48
C ARG A 55 -0.28 -4.23 -4.81
N THR A 56 -0.97 -3.13 -5.11
CA THR A 56 -0.75 -2.31 -6.31
C THR A 56 0.43 -1.33 -6.16
N ALA A 57 1.03 -1.25 -4.97
CA ALA A 57 2.19 -0.40 -4.70
C ALA A 57 3.23 -1.14 -3.85
N HIS A 58 4.51 -1.00 -4.22
CA HIS A 58 5.63 -1.44 -3.40
C HIS A 58 5.87 -0.44 -2.27
N THR A 59 5.54 -0.82 -1.04
CA THR A 59 5.81 0.00 0.16
C THR A 59 7.19 -0.24 0.78
N GLY A 60 8.05 -1.01 0.10
CA GLY A 60 9.37 -1.40 0.61
C GLY A 60 9.30 -2.48 1.71
N LYS A 61 10.47 -2.85 2.25
CA LYS A 61 10.57 -3.74 3.41
C LYS A 61 10.41 -2.91 4.68
N ILE A 62 9.53 -3.34 5.58
CA ILE A 62 9.50 -2.79 6.93
C ILE A 62 10.70 -3.38 7.69
N PRO A 63 11.65 -2.55 8.17
CA PRO A 63 12.80 -3.05 8.93
C PRO A 63 12.33 -3.70 10.23
N ARG A 64 13.01 -4.78 10.67
CA ARG A 64 12.65 -5.51 11.92
C ARG A 64 12.59 -4.57 13.14
N SER A 65 13.42 -3.54 13.15
CA SER A 65 13.47 -2.52 14.21
C SER A 65 12.32 -1.52 14.21
N ALA A 66 11.40 -1.54 13.22
CA ALA A 66 10.25 -0.64 13.21
C ALA A 66 9.34 -0.83 14.43
N GLY A 67 9.13 -2.09 14.85
CA GLY A 67 8.37 -2.42 16.06
C GLY A 67 9.08 -1.99 17.34
N GLU A 68 10.40 -2.22 17.42
CA GLU A 68 11.24 -1.81 18.55
C GLU A 68 11.27 -0.29 18.68
N ARG A 69 11.41 0.43 17.57
CA ARG A 69 11.40 1.90 17.54
C ARG A 69 10.05 2.47 17.99
N ALA A 70 8.94 1.88 17.54
CA ALA A 70 7.61 2.27 17.98
C ALA A 70 7.37 1.97 19.47
N ARG A 71 7.90 0.85 19.99
CA ARG A 71 7.86 0.52 21.43
C ARG A 71 8.66 1.52 22.25
N ALA A 72 9.90 1.81 21.85
CA ALA A 72 10.76 2.78 22.51
C ALA A 72 10.14 4.19 22.54
N GLN A 73 9.52 4.63 21.46
CA GLN A 73 8.83 5.93 21.42
C GLN A 73 7.63 6.00 22.39
N ARG A 74 6.86 4.91 22.52
CA ARG A 74 5.77 4.83 23.51
C ARG A 74 6.29 4.88 24.93
N GLU A 75 7.31 4.07 25.24
CA GLU A 75 7.93 4.01 26.55
C GLU A 75 8.54 5.36 26.96
N MET A 76 9.18 6.07 26.02
CA MET A 76 9.64 7.45 26.24
C MET A 76 8.48 8.41 26.54
N GLY A 77 7.33 8.26 25.88
CA GLY A 77 6.13 9.06 26.14
C GLY A 77 5.61 8.83 27.56
N GLU A 78 5.46 7.57 27.95
CA GLU A 78 4.98 7.17 29.28
C GLU A 78 5.90 7.65 30.40
N LEU A 79 7.22 7.53 30.24
CA LEU A 79 8.19 8.03 31.23
C LEU A 79 8.13 9.54 31.39
N LYS A 80 7.99 10.29 30.29
CA LYS A 80 7.80 11.75 30.33
C LYS A 80 6.53 12.14 31.07
N GLU A 81 5.43 11.42 30.82
CA GLU A 81 4.16 11.68 31.50
C GLU A 81 4.28 11.40 33.01
N LYS A 82 4.86 10.26 33.40
CA LYS A 82 5.13 9.93 34.80
C LYS A 82 6.01 10.96 35.49
N LEU A 83 7.05 11.45 34.81
CA LEU A 83 7.92 12.51 35.31
C LEU A 83 7.13 13.79 35.57
N GLN A 84 6.28 14.21 34.63
CA GLN A 84 5.46 15.42 34.79
C GLN A 84 4.45 15.29 35.93
N VAL A 85 3.86 14.11 36.13
CA VAL A 85 2.97 13.83 37.27
C VAL A 85 3.75 13.90 38.58
N ALA A 86 4.92 13.26 38.68
CA ALA A 86 5.75 13.27 39.88
C ALA A 86 6.20 14.69 40.26
N ILE A 87 6.54 15.54 39.29
CA ILE A 87 6.86 16.96 39.53
C ILE A 87 5.63 17.72 40.05
N ARG A 88 4.45 17.52 39.44
CA ARG A 88 3.21 18.20 39.82
C ARG A 88 2.75 17.87 41.23
N GLU A 89 2.96 16.62 41.65
CA GLU A 89 2.60 16.14 42.98
C GLU A 89 3.71 16.36 44.01
N GLU A 90 4.74 17.15 43.69
CA GLU A 90 5.89 17.45 44.57
C GLU A 90 6.66 16.18 45.02
N ARG A 91 6.53 15.07 44.28
CA ARG A 91 7.25 13.81 44.48
C ARG A 91 8.62 13.87 43.81
N PHE A 92 9.47 14.76 44.29
CA PHE A 92 10.77 15.06 43.67
C PHE A 92 11.74 13.85 43.66
N GLU A 93 11.64 12.94 44.63
CA GLU A 93 12.40 11.68 44.63
C GLU A 93 11.99 10.73 43.50
N ASP A 94 10.69 10.66 43.19
CA ASP A 94 10.17 9.86 42.07
C ASP A 94 10.55 10.48 40.73
N ALA A 95 10.47 11.80 40.62
CA ALA A 95 10.92 12.54 39.44
C ALA A 95 12.43 12.33 39.16
N ALA A 96 13.27 12.28 40.21
CA ALA A 96 14.69 12.03 40.08
C ALA A 96 15.02 10.63 39.55
N ARG A 97 14.15 9.63 39.78
CA ARG A 97 14.31 8.26 39.26
C ARG A 97 13.83 8.08 37.82
N LEU A 98 13.01 9.00 37.32
CA LEU A 98 12.37 8.93 36.00
C LEU A 98 13.07 9.74 34.90
N ARG A 99 14.07 10.57 35.26
CA ARG A 99 14.90 11.36 34.33
C ARG A 99 16.17 10.61 33.96
#